data_AF-A0A9D7RAQ1-F1
#
_entry.id   AF-A0A9D7RAQ1-F1
#
_cell.length_a   1.000
_cell.length_b   1.000
_cell.length_c   1.000
_cell.angle_alpha   90.00
_cell.angle_beta   90.00
_cell.angle_gamma   90.00
#
_symmetry.space_group_name_H-M   'P 1'
#
loop_
_entity.id
_entity.type
_entity.pdbx_description
1 polymer ?
#
loop_
_entity_poly.entity_id
_entity_poly.type
_entity_poly.pdbx_seq_one_letter_code
_entity_poly.pdbx_strand_id
1 'polypeptide(L)'
;MELCAFFIDDSRWSPGIGDPTPMGWITVLAYLAAAVLCARAGRAEQRSEEPARRVVLFWALLTAGMVALGINKQLDLQSLLTQIGRDLAQRDGWYEQRGGVQKLFILALGVLAVGSGAAMLLWLRRYLRELWLAILGGLAIASFVVVRASSFHKVDSLLGTYVGFVKMNWVLELGGIALVAWGAWRAPRARAWHRAPR
;
A
#
# COMPACT_ATOMS: atom_id res chain seq x y z
N MET A 1 -14.53 4.10 53.17
CA MET A 1 -13.36 3.28 52.81
C MET A 1 -13.59 2.80 51.39
N GLU A 2 -13.44 3.71 50.43
CA GLU A 2 -12.18 3.94 49.70
C GLU A 2 -11.92 2.77 48.75
N LEU A 3 -12.35 2.89 47.49
CA LEU A 3 -11.69 3.56 46.36
C LEU A 3 -10.89 2.56 45.52
N CYS A 4 -11.16 2.60 44.21
CA CYS A 4 -10.22 2.32 43.13
C CYS A 4 -9.68 0.89 43.00
N ALA A 5 -10.44 0.06 42.30
CA ALA A 5 -9.84 -0.81 41.27
C ALA A 5 -10.79 -0.88 40.07
N PHE A 6 -11.07 0.29 39.51
CA PHE A 6 -11.40 0.42 38.10
C PHE A 6 -10.15 -0.06 37.35
N PHE A 7 -10.03 -1.38 37.15
CA PHE A 7 -9.21 -1.92 36.07
C PHE A 7 -9.86 -1.43 34.78
N ILE A 8 -9.54 -0.19 34.39
CA ILE A 8 -9.52 0.15 32.99
C ILE A 8 -8.46 -0.76 32.42
N ASP A 9 -8.95 -1.77 31.73
CA ASP A 9 -8.16 -2.53 30.79
C ASP A 9 -7.71 -1.53 29.70
N ASP A 10 -6.53 -0.93 29.90
CA ASP A 10 -5.85 -0.03 28.95
C ASP A 10 -5.40 -0.76 27.66
N SER A 11 -5.97 -1.94 27.37
CA SER A 11 -5.75 -2.72 26.16
C SER A 11 -6.73 -2.41 25.03
N ARG A 12 -7.67 -1.47 25.24
CA ARG A 12 -8.57 -1.00 24.18
C ARG A 12 -7.75 -0.16 23.20
N TRP A 13 -7.66 -0.59 21.94
CA TRP A 13 -7.08 0.21 20.84
C TRP A 13 -7.48 1.68 21.00
N SER A 14 -6.51 2.55 21.23
CA SER A 14 -6.67 3.99 21.11
C SER A 14 -6.12 4.41 19.75
N PRO A 15 -6.72 5.40 19.06
CA PRO A 15 -6.12 5.99 17.87
C PRO A 15 -4.79 6.67 18.27
N GLY A 16 -3.72 5.89 18.26
CA GLY A 16 -2.35 6.34 18.45
C GLY A 16 -1.67 6.53 17.10
N ILE A 17 -0.80 7.53 17.00
CA ILE A 17 0.09 7.72 15.85
C ILE A 17 0.94 6.46 15.69
N GLY A 18 0.71 5.68 14.62
CA GLY A 18 1.28 4.35 14.46
C GLY A 18 2.81 4.27 14.50
N ASP A 19 3.51 5.27 13.96
CA ASP A 19 4.97 5.39 14.05
C ASP A 19 5.34 6.89 14.15
N PRO A 20 5.61 7.44 15.35
CA PRO A 20 6.01 8.85 15.51
C PRO A 20 7.46 9.11 15.07
N THR A 21 8.04 8.23 14.25
CA THR A 21 9.40 8.40 13.74
C THR A 21 9.42 9.40 12.58
N PRO A 22 10.49 10.20 12.42
CA PRO A 22 10.64 11.11 11.29
C PRO A 22 10.46 10.41 9.94
N MET A 23 10.87 9.15 9.86
CA MET A 23 10.77 8.35 8.64
C MET A 23 9.35 7.86 8.35
N GLY A 24 8.55 7.56 9.38
CA GLY A 24 7.11 7.33 9.22
C GLY A 24 6.44 8.53 8.55
N TRP A 25 6.72 9.73 9.03
CA TRP A 25 6.23 10.97 8.42
C TRP A 25 6.73 11.20 7.01
N ILE A 26 8.01 10.93 6.72
CA ILE A 26 8.57 11.00 5.36
C ILE A 26 7.81 10.06 4.42
N THR A 27 7.53 8.82 4.83
CA THR A 27 6.77 7.88 3.97
C THR A 27 5.35 8.37 3.71
N VAL A 28 4.68 8.96 4.70
CA VAL A 28 3.34 9.56 4.53
C VAL A 28 3.38 10.72 3.54
N LEU A 29 4.34 11.64 3.69
CA LEU A 29 4.53 12.74 2.75
C LEU A 29 4.84 12.22 1.33
N ALA A 30 5.65 11.17 1.21
CA ALA A 30 5.95 10.54 -0.08
C ALA A 30 4.70 9.93 -0.73
N TYR A 31 3.85 9.23 0.04
CA TYR A 31 2.56 8.75 -0.43
C TYR A 31 1.66 9.89 -0.93
N LEU A 32 1.54 10.97 -0.16
CA LEU A 32 0.72 12.12 -0.55
C LEU A 32 1.27 12.83 -1.79
N ALA A 33 2.60 12.99 -1.89
CA ALA A 33 3.24 13.56 -3.07
C ALA A 33 3.00 12.70 -4.32
N ALA A 34 3.16 11.38 -4.21
CA ALA A 34 2.84 10.45 -5.28
C ALA A 34 1.35 10.49 -5.67
N ALA A 35 0.45 10.60 -4.69
CA ALA A 35 -0.99 10.75 -4.94
C ALA A 35 -1.29 12.01 -5.77
N VAL A 36 -0.68 13.15 -5.42
CA VAL A 36 -0.83 14.41 -6.18
C VAL A 36 -0.31 14.24 -7.60
N LEU A 37 0.84 13.60 -7.80
CA LEU A 37 1.39 13.34 -9.14
C LEU A 37 0.48 12.43 -9.97
N CYS A 38 -0.06 11.36 -9.39
CA CYS A 38 -1.05 10.49 -10.03
C CYS A 38 -2.31 11.26 -10.42
N ALA A 39 -2.84 12.09 -9.52
CA ALA A 39 -4.02 12.90 -9.79
C ALA A 39 -3.76 13.90 -10.93
N ARG A 40 -2.57 14.51 -10.99
CA ARG A 40 -2.16 15.39 -12.09
C ARG A 40 -2.03 14.63 -13.40
N ALA A 41 -1.46 13.43 -13.39
CA ALA A 41 -1.37 12.57 -14.57
C ALA A 41 -2.76 12.17 -15.10
N GLY A 42 -3.68 11.78 -14.21
CA GLY A 42 -5.06 11.47 -14.58
C GLY A 42 -5.82 12.68 -15.13
N ARG A 43 -5.63 13.88 -14.56
CA ARG A 43 -6.22 15.12 -15.09
C ARG A 43 -5.63 15.53 -16.44
N ALA A 44 -4.33 15.31 -16.66
CA ALA A 44 -3.70 15.57 -17.96
C ALA A 44 -4.22 14.59 -19.04
N GLU A 45 -4.41 13.31 -18.67
CA GLU A 45 -5.04 12.32 -19.55
C GLU A 45 -6.47 12.72 -19.93
N GLN A 46 -7.26 13.15 -18.95
CA GLN A 46 -8.64 13.57 -19.17
C GLN A 46 -8.76 14.80 -20.09
N ARG A 47 -7.74 15.68 -20.10
CA ARG A 47 -7.68 16.86 -20.97
C ARG A 47 -6.99 16.61 -22.31
N SER A 48 -6.58 15.37 -22.59
CA SER A 48 -6.01 15.01 -23.89
C SER A 48 -7.11 14.97 -24.96
N GLU A 49 -6.71 15.17 -26.22
CA GLU A 49 -7.63 15.15 -27.39
C GLU A 49 -8.42 13.84 -27.48
N GLU A 50 -7.74 12.71 -27.22
CA GLU A 50 -8.31 11.37 -27.19
C GLU A 50 -8.13 10.75 -25.79
N PRO A 51 -9.01 11.05 -24.83
CA PRO A 51 -8.84 10.61 -23.45
C PRO A 51 -9.13 9.11 -23.30
N ALA A 52 -8.14 8.35 -22.83
CA ALA A 52 -8.34 6.93 -22.55
C ALA A 52 -8.97 6.76 -21.15
N ARG A 53 -10.28 6.49 -21.07
CA ARG A 53 -11.00 6.27 -19.79
C ARG A 53 -10.30 5.27 -18.87
N ARG A 54 -9.71 4.20 -19.42
CA ARG A 54 -8.97 3.19 -18.64
C ARG A 54 -7.73 3.78 -17.95
N VAL A 55 -7.01 4.65 -18.65
CA VAL A 55 -5.81 5.33 -18.12
C VAL A 55 -6.20 6.35 -17.04
N VAL A 56 -7.27 7.11 -17.25
CA VAL A 56 -7.82 8.02 -16.22
C VAL A 56 -8.22 7.24 -14.96
N LEU A 57 -8.95 6.13 -15.12
CA LEU A 57 -9.35 5.27 -14.00
C LEU A 57 -8.15 4.65 -13.29
N PHE A 58 -7.13 4.21 -14.03
CA PHE A 58 -5.89 3.72 -13.45
C PHE A 58 -5.21 4.76 -12.54
N TRP A 59 -5.07 6.00 -13.01
CA TRP A 59 -4.50 7.08 -12.21
C TRP A 59 -5.36 7.44 -11.00
N ALA A 60 -6.69 7.39 -11.14
CA ALA A 60 -7.61 7.59 -10.03
C ALA A 60 -7.47 6.48 -8.96
N LEU A 61 -7.37 5.21 -9.38
CA LEU A 61 -7.15 4.08 -8.50
C LEU A 61 -5.79 4.18 -7.77
N LEU A 62 -4.72 4.54 -8.47
CA LEU A 62 -3.43 4.78 -7.83
C LEU A 62 -3.48 5.95 -6.85
N THR A 63 -4.16 7.04 -7.20
CA THR A 63 -4.34 8.19 -6.30
C THR A 63 -5.03 7.76 -5.01
N ALA A 64 -6.17 7.08 -5.13
CA ALA A 64 -6.93 6.57 -3.98
C ALA A 64 -6.08 5.58 -3.15
N GLY A 65 -5.36 4.68 -3.81
CA GLY A 65 -4.46 3.72 -3.16
C GLY A 65 -3.34 4.41 -2.36
N MET A 66 -2.66 5.40 -2.93
CA MET A 66 -1.60 6.13 -2.22
C MET A 66 -2.13 6.90 -1.01
N VAL A 67 -3.29 7.55 -1.13
CA VAL A 67 -3.92 8.26 0.00
C VAL A 67 -4.32 7.26 1.09
N ALA A 68 -4.97 6.17 0.72
CA ALA A 68 -5.37 5.12 1.66
C ALA A 68 -4.16 4.54 2.40
N LEU A 69 -3.03 4.32 1.70
CA LEU A 69 -1.80 3.82 2.32
C LEU A 69 -1.15 4.84 3.25
N GLY A 70 -1.12 6.13 2.88
CA GLY A 70 -0.63 7.20 3.75
C GLY A 70 -1.45 7.32 5.04
N ILE A 71 -2.78 7.22 4.94
CA ILE A 71 -3.68 7.19 6.10
C ILE A 71 -3.47 5.91 6.93
N ASN A 72 -3.42 4.75 6.26
CA ASN A 72 -3.22 3.46 6.90
C ASN A 72 -1.88 3.39 7.67
N LYS A 73 -0.84 4.06 7.16
CA LYS A 73 0.45 4.16 7.86
C LYS A 73 0.32 4.84 9.23
N GLN A 74 -0.58 5.82 9.36
CA GLN A 74 -0.82 6.54 10.61
C GLN A 74 -1.80 5.82 11.54
N LEU A 75 -2.86 5.22 10.98
CA LEU A 75 -3.93 4.56 11.76
C LEU A 75 -3.55 3.19 12.34
N ASP A 76 -2.36 2.68 12.00
CA ASP A 76 -1.88 1.33 12.34
C ASP A 76 -2.99 0.26 12.34
N LEU A 77 -3.68 0.16 11.20
CA LEU A 77 -4.81 -0.77 11.03
C LEU A 77 -4.40 -2.22 11.29
N GLN A 78 -3.12 -2.53 11.12
CA GLN A 78 -2.56 -3.84 11.41
C GLN A 78 -2.76 -4.19 12.89
N SER A 79 -2.38 -3.30 13.80
CA SER A 79 -2.59 -3.50 15.24
C SER A 79 -4.07 -3.62 15.60
N LEU A 80 -4.95 -2.83 14.96
CA LEU A 80 -6.39 -2.91 15.17
C LEU A 80 -6.95 -4.28 14.74
N LEU A 81 -6.60 -4.74 13.54
CA LEU A 81 -7.07 -6.03 13.00
C LEU A 81 -6.57 -7.20 13.85
N THR A 82 -5.35 -7.14 14.37
CA THR A 82 -4.83 -8.16 15.29
C THR A 82 -5.59 -8.20 16.60
N GLN A 83 -5.96 -7.04 17.15
CA GLN A 83 -6.75 -6.97 18.38
C GLN A 83 -8.15 -7.54 18.16
N ILE A 84 -8.84 -7.13 17.08
CA ILE A 84 -10.15 -7.71 16.72
C ILE A 84 -10.04 -9.22 16.52
N GLY A 85 -9.00 -9.68 15.83
CA GLY A 85 -8.75 -11.11 15.63
C GLY A 85 -8.51 -11.86 16.94
N ARG A 86 -7.78 -11.26 17.88
CA ARG A 86 -7.53 -11.82 19.22
C ARG A 86 -8.82 -11.91 20.03
N ASP A 87 -9.63 -10.86 20.04
CA ASP A 87 -10.90 -10.82 20.78
C ASP A 87 -11.89 -11.85 20.24
N LEU A 88 -12.00 -11.96 18.91
CA LEU A 88 -12.83 -12.99 18.26
C LEU A 88 -12.31 -14.40 18.58
N ALA A 89 -11.00 -14.63 18.48
CA ALA A 89 -10.41 -15.93 18.76
C ALA A 89 -10.54 -16.36 20.24
N GLN A 90 -10.53 -15.40 21.17
CA GLN A 90 -10.76 -15.67 22.60
C GLN A 90 -12.24 -15.95 22.89
N ARG A 91 -13.18 -15.28 22.21
CA ARG A 91 -14.62 -15.52 22.34
C ARG A 91 -15.03 -16.88 21.77
N ASP A 92 -14.52 -17.26 20.61
CA ASP A 92 -14.93 -18.47 19.89
C ASP A 92 -14.05 -19.70 20.18
N GLY A 93 -13.03 -19.56 21.06
CA GLY A 93 -12.16 -20.66 21.49
C GLY A 93 -11.13 -21.12 20.43
N TRP A 94 -11.00 -20.42 19.31
CA TRP A 94 -10.11 -20.79 18.19
C TRP A 94 -8.67 -20.30 18.34
N TYR A 95 -8.29 -19.80 19.52
CA TYR A 95 -6.94 -19.27 19.76
C TYR A 95 -5.81 -20.29 19.50
N GLU A 96 -6.05 -21.57 19.78
CA GLU A 96 -5.14 -22.70 19.48
C GLU A 96 -4.90 -22.85 17.96
N GLN A 97 -5.87 -22.51 17.12
CA GLN A 97 -5.82 -22.65 15.65
C GLN A 97 -5.31 -21.42 14.90
N ARG A 98 -4.78 -20.42 15.61
CA ARG A 98 -4.21 -19.15 15.07
C ARG A 98 -3.30 -19.35 13.85
N GLY A 99 -2.48 -20.40 13.85
CA GLY A 99 -1.57 -20.69 12.75
C GLY A 99 -2.27 -21.10 11.45
N GLY A 100 -3.42 -21.77 11.53
CA GLY A 100 -4.23 -22.15 10.37
C GLY A 100 -4.92 -20.95 9.74
N VAL A 101 -5.56 -20.12 10.57
CA VAL A 101 -6.24 -18.88 10.13
C VAL A 101 -5.25 -17.92 9.47
N GLN A 102 -4.06 -17.76 10.05
CA GLN A 102 -3.02 -16.90 9.48
C GLN A 102 -2.56 -17.38 8.10
N LYS A 103 -2.33 -18.69 7.92
CA LYS A 103 -1.94 -19.25 6.60
C LYS A 103 -3.02 -19.01 5.56
N LEU A 104 -4.29 -19.23 5.92
CA LEU A 104 -5.42 -19.01 5.01
C LEU A 104 -5.55 -17.54 4.63
N PHE A 105 -5.37 -16.63 5.61
CA PHE A 105 -5.38 -15.19 5.37
C PHE A 105 -4.27 -14.75 4.41
N ILE A 106 -3.04 -15.23 4.62
CA ILE A 106 -1.89 -14.94 3.73
C ILE A 106 -2.15 -15.49 2.32
N LEU A 107 -2.66 -16.72 2.21
CA LEU A 107 -2.99 -17.33 0.93
C LEU A 107 -4.07 -16.53 0.20
N ALA A 108 -5.15 -16.14 0.90
CA ALA A 108 -6.21 -15.33 0.33
C ALA A 108 -5.69 -13.97 -0.16
N LEU A 109 -4.87 -13.28 0.65
CA LEU A 109 -4.23 -12.03 0.22
C LEU A 109 -3.32 -12.21 -0.98
N GLY A 110 -2.52 -13.28 -1.02
CA GLY A 110 -1.64 -13.59 -2.14
C GLY A 110 -2.42 -13.84 -3.43
N VAL A 111 -3.49 -14.65 -3.38
CA VAL A 111 -4.37 -14.91 -4.52
C VAL A 111 -5.04 -13.63 -5.00
N LEU A 112 -5.55 -12.80 -4.09
CA LEU A 112 -6.14 -11.51 -4.43
C LEU A 112 -5.13 -10.56 -5.07
N ALA A 113 -3.91 -10.48 -4.56
CA ALA A 113 -2.85 -9.63 -5.11
C ALA A 113 -2.42 -10.07 -6.51
N VAL A 114 -2.16 -11.37 -6.71
CA VAL A 114 -1.79 -11.92 -8.02
C VAL A 114 -2.94 -11.78 -9.02
N GLY A 115 -4.16 -12.14 -8.61
CA GLY A 115 -5.35 -12.06 -9.46
C GLY A 115 -5.66 -10.63 -9.89
N SER A 116 -5.64 -9.68 -8.95
CA SER A 116 -5.87 -8.26 -9.26
C SER A 116 -4.73 -7.67 -10.11
N GLY A 117 -3.48 -8.03 -9.86
CA GLY A 117 -2.33 -7.63 -10.68
C GLY A 117 -2.43 -8.15 -12.12
N ALA A 118 -2.75 -9.42 -12.31
CA ALA A 118 -2.96 -10.01 -13.62
C ALA A 118 -4.15 -9.36 -14.35
N ALA A 119 -5.28 -9.17 -13.67
CA ALA A 119 -6.44 -8.49 -14.23
C ALA A 119 -6.10 -7.04 -14.66
N MET A 120 -5.33 -6.31 -13.85
CA MET A 120 -4.85 -4.96 -14.16
C MET A 120 -3.97 -4.95 -15.42
N LEU A 121 -3.02 -5.88 -15.52
CA LEU A 121 -2.13 -6.00 -16.70
C LEU A 121 -2.92 -6.32 -17.97
N LEU A 122 -3.90 -7.23 -17.89
CA LEU A 122 -4.77 -7.57 -19.03
C LEU A 122 -5.67 -6.39 -19.42
N TRP A 123 -6.21 -5.67 -18.44
CA TRP A 123 -7.05 -4.50 -18.65
C TRP A 123 -6.30 -3.33 -19.32
N LEU A 124 -5.02 -3.15 -18.96
CA LEU A 124 -4.13 -2.11 -19.46
C LEU A 124 -3.15 -2.57 -20.55
N ARG A 125 -3.34 -3.77 -21.12
CA ARG A 125 -2.40 -4.39 -22.09
C ARG A 125 -1.99 -3.49 -23.26
N ARG A 126 -2.88 -2.60 -23.71
CA ARG A 126 -2.64 -1.63 -24.80
C ARG A 126 -1.79 -0.42 -24.39
N TYR A 127 -1.70 -0.14 -23.09
CA TYR A 127 -1.02 1.03 -22.51
C TYR A 127 0.20 0.65 -21.66
N LEU A 128 0.60 -0.63 -21.65
CA LEU A 128 1.70 -1.11 -20.81
C LEU A 128 2.99 -0.35 -21.05
N ARG A 129 3.35 -0.09 -22.31
CA ARG A 129 4.59 0.63 -22.64
C ARG A 129 4.58 2.09 -22.16
N GLU A 130 3.40 2.68 -22.02
CA GLU A 130 3.24 4.04 -21.50
C GLU A 130 3.26 4.05 -19.95
N LEU A 131 2.63 3.04 -19.33
CA LEU A 131 2.38 3.00 -17.89
C LEU A 131 3.33 2.08 -17.11
N TRP A 132 4.30 1.43 -17.76
CA TRP A 132 5.09 0.33 -17.16
C TRP A 132 5.75 0.71 -15.82
N LEU A 133 6.26 1.94 -15.68
CA LEU A 133 6.87 2.42 -14.44
C LEU A 133 5.86 2.50 -13.29
N ALA A 134 4.67 3.04 -13.57
CA ALA A 134 3.61 3.17 -12.58
C ALA A 134 3.00 1.80 -12.23
N ILE A 135 2.89 0.90 -13.21
CA ILE A 135 2.46 -0.48 -12.99
C ILE A 135 3.47 -1.22 -12.13
N LEU A 136 4.77 -1.15 -12.47
CA LEU A 136 5.84 -1.79 -11.71
C LEU A 136 5.88 -1.28 -10.26
N GLY A 137 5.83 0.03 -10.06
CA GLY A 137 5.78 0.63 -8.73
C GLY A 137 4.51 0.24 -7.96
N GLY A 138 3.35 0.20 -8.63
CA GLY A 138 2.10 -0.25 -8.02
C GLY A 138 2.14 -1.70 -7.57
N LEU A 139 2.72 -2.59 -8.40
CA LEU A 139 2.95 -4.00 -8.04
C LEU A 139 3.92 -4.13 -6.86
N ALA A 140 5.01 -3.37 -6.84
CA ALA A 140 5.94 -3.35 -5.71
C ALA A 140 5.23 -2.94 -4.41
N ILE A 141 4.41 -1.88 -4.44
CA ILE A 141 3.63 -1.44 -3.27
C ILE A 141 2.60 -2.50 -2.86
N ALA A 142 1.91 -3.14 -3.80
CA ALA A 142 0.98 -4.22 -3.48
C ALA A 142 1.69 -5.39 -2.79
N SER A 143 2.86 -5.80 -3.29
CA SER A 143 3.71 -6.80 -2.65
C SER A 143 4.14 -6.38 -1.25
N PHE A 144 4.54 -5.11 -1.06
CA PHE A 144 4.86 -4.56 0.26
C PHE A 144 3.71 -4.73 1.25
N VAL A 145 2.48 -4.40 0.84
CA VAL A 145 1.28 -4.50 1.70
C VAL A 145 1.01 -5.95 2.10
N VAL A 146 1.11 -6.90 1.16
CA VAL A 146 0.93 -8.34 1.44
C VAL A 146 2.01 -8.85 2.41
N VAL A 147 3.26 -8.47 2.16
CA VAL A 147 4.39 -8.79 3.02
C VAL A 147 4.15 -8.26 4.44
N ARG A 148 3.76 -6.99 4.58
CA ARG A 148 3.45 -6.38 5.88
C ARG A 148 2.31 -7.10 6.60
N ALA A 149 1.26 -7.46 5.88
CA ALA A 149 0.11 -8.18 6.42
C ALA A 149 0.44 -9.64 6.84
N SER A 150 1.46 -10.25 6.22
CA SER A 150 1.85 -11.65 6.46
C SER A 150 2.92 -11.83 7.55
N SER A 151 3.61 -10.77 7.98
CA SER A 151 4.78 -10.87 8.87
C SER A 151 4.49 -11.33 10.30
N PHE A 152 3.26 -11.71 10.63
CA PHE A 152 2.87 -12.12 11.99
C PHE A 152 3.54 -13.37 12.57
N HIS A 153 4.33 -14.18 11.83
CA HIS A 153 4.94 -15.38 12.43
C HIS A 153 6.36 -15.80 12.02
N LYS A 154 7.03 -15.26 10.98
CA LYS A 154 8.40 -15.73 10.60
C LYS A 154 9.14 -14.97 9.49
N VAL A 155 8.49 -14.07 8.73
CA VAL A 155 9.14 -13.39 7.58
C VAL A 155 10.02 -12.21 8.03
N ASP A 156 9.84 -11.72 9.26
CA ASP A 156 10.67 -10.66 9.84
C ASP A 156 12.16 -11.01 9.93
N SER A 157 12.58 -12.29 9.95
CA SER A 157 14.02 -12.61 9.95
C SER A 157 14.67 -12.48 8.56
N LEU A 158 13.89 -12.57 7.47
CA LEU A 158 14.36 -12.41 6.10
C LEU A 158 14.23 -10.97 5.60
N LEU A 159 13.30 -10.19 6.16
CA LEU A 159 13.07 -8.77 5.82
C LEU A 159 13.65 -7.78 6.84
N GLY A 160 13.94 -8.23 8.05
CA GLY A 160 14.78 -7.55 9.03
C GLY A 160 16.28 -7.64 8.69
N THR A 161 16.63 -8.34 7.61
CA THR A 161 17.98 -8.32 7.04
C THR A 161 18.27 -6.91 6.53
N TYR A 162 19.19 -6.23 7.20
CA TYR A 162 19.72 -4.95 6.74
C TYR A 162 20.48 -5.19 5.43
N VAL A 163 20.13 -4.45 4.37
CA VAL A 163 21.03 -4.30 3.22
C VAL A 163 21.86 -3.06 3.50
N GLY A 164 23.04 -3.26 4.09
CA GLY A 164 23.84 -2.17 4.65
C GLY A 164 23.20 -1.61 5.93
N PHE A 165 22.64 -0.40 5.86
CA PHE A 165 22.03 0.33 7.00
C PHE A 165 20.50 0.51 6.90
N VAL A 166 19.88 0.05 5.81
CA VAL A 166 18.45 0.30 5.51
C VAL A 166 17.65 -0.99 5.58
N LYS A 167 16.50 -0.96 6.27
CA LYS A 167 15.57 -2.10 6.33
C LYS A 167 15.01 -2.38 4.92
N MET A 168 15.02 -3.64 4.48
CA MET A 168 14.53 -4.05 3.15
C MET A 168 13.09 -3.55 2.88
N ASN A 169 12.26 -3.52 3.91
CA ASN A 169 10.89 -3.00 3.88
C ASN A 169 10.83 -1.55 3.35
N TRP A 170 11.81 -0.73 3.68
CA TRP A 170 11.82 0.69 3.30
C TRP A 170 12.26 0.87 1.86
N VAL A 171 13.20 0.06 1.40
CA VAL A 171 13.63 0.04 0.00
C VAL A 171 12.44 -0.32 -0.88
N LEU A 172 11.64 -1.30 -0.48
CA LEU A 172 10.48 -1.76 -1.25
C LEU A 172 9.33 -0.74 -1.21
N GLU A 173 9.04 -0.16 -0.04
CA GLU A 173 8.01 0.87 0.14
C GLU A 173 8.37 2.17 -0.59
N LEU A 174 9.51 2.78 -0.27
CA LEU A 174 9.95 4.04 -0.88
C LEU A 174 10.33 3.86 -2.36
N GLY A 175 10.93 2.73 -2.74
CA GLY A 175 11.24 2.42 -4.13
C GLY A 175 9.98 2.26 -4.97
N GLY A 176 8.97 1.57 -4.45
CA GLY A 176 7.65 1.47 -5.09
C GLY A 176 6.98 2.83 -5.26
N ILE A 177 6.97 3.67 -4.21
CA ILE A 177 6.44 5.04 -4.26
C ILE A 177 7.19 5.87 -5.31
N ALA A 178 8.51 5.80 -5.31
CA ALA A 178 9.36 6.53 -6.25
C ALA A 178 9.09 6.13 -7.71
N LEU A 179 8.93 4.82 -7.99
CA LEU A 179 8.58 4.33 -9.32
C LEU A 179 7.21 4.83 -9.79
N VAL A 180 6.21 4.82 -8.91
CA VAL A 180 4.88 5.37 -9.23
C VAL A 180 4.95 6.88 -9.48
N ALA A 181 5.61 7.62 -8.58
CA ALA A 181 5.77 9.07 -8.70
C ALA A 181 6.50 9.44 -9.99
N TRP A 182 7.58 8.73 -10.34
CA TRP A 182 8.34 8.93 -11.56
C TRP A 182 7.51 8.62 -12.80
N GLY A 183 6.78 7.49 -12.81
CA GLY A 183 5.87 7.13 -13.88
C GLY A 183 4.80 8.20 -14.11
N ALA A 184 4.17 8.67 -13.03
CA ALA A 184 3.17 9.73 -13.06
C ALA A 184 3.74 11.06 -13.57
N TRP A 185 4.96 11.41 -13.17
CA TRP A 185 5.62 12.64 -13.63
C TRP A 185 6.00 12.61 -15.12
N ARG A 186 6.37 11.43 -15.64
CA ARG A 186 6.72 11.25 -17.07
C ARG A 186 5.50 11.17 -17.98
N ALA A 187 4.38 10.61 -17.53
CA ALA A 187 3.23 10.33 -18.38
C ALA A 187 2.70 11.58 -19.15
N PRO A 188 2.53 12.77 -18.53
CA PRO A 188 2.15 13.98 -19.27
C PRO A 188 3.18 14.44 -20.30
N ARG A 189 4.48 14.20 -20.06
CA ARG A 189 5.58 14.69 -20.91
C ARG A 189 5.88 13.77 -22.09
N ALA A 190 5.72 12.46 -21.92
CA ALA A 190 5.88 11.50 -23.01
C ALA A 190 4.90 11.78 -24.15
N ARG A 191 3.68 12.22 -23.83
CA ARG A 191 2.68 12.60 -24.83
C ARG A 191 2.97 13.94 -25.50
N ALA A 192 3.55 14.91 -24.79
CA ALA A 192 3.98 16.17 -25.40
C ALA A 192 5.05 15.95 -26.49
N TRP A 193 5.96 14.99 -26.28
CA TRP A 193 7.01 14.63 -27.24
C TRP A 193 6.48 13.96 -28.51
N HIS A 194 5.46 13.09 -28.39
CA HIS A 194 4.80 12.47 -29.55
C HIS A 194 3.96 13.42 -30.40
N ARG A 195 3.74 14.66 -29.94
CA ARG A 195 3.01 15.72 -30.65
C ARG A 195 3.91 16.74 -31.36
N ALA A 196 5.24 16.56 -31.34
CA ALA A 196 6.11 17.39 -32.18
C ALA A 196 5.76 17.10 -33.66
N PRO A 197 5.34 18.09 -34.45
CA PRO A 197 5.10 17.88 -35.87
C PRO A 197 6.41 17.37 -36.50
N ARG A 198 6.31 16.24 -37.20
CA ARG A 198 7.38 15.78 -38.09
C ARG A 198 7.46 16.69 -39.30
#